data_AF-A0A3N4L8J5-F1
#
_entry.id   AF-A0A3N4L8J5-F1
#
_cell.length_a   1.000
_cell.length_b   1.000
_cell.length_c   1.000
_cell.angle_alpha   90.00
_cell.angle_beta   90.00
_cell.angle_gamma   90.00
#
_symmetry.space_group_name_H-M   'P 1'
#
loop_
_entity.id
_entity.type
_entity.pdbx_description
1 polymer ?
#
loop_
_entity_poly.entity_id
_entity_poly.type
_entity_poly.pdbx_seq_one_letter_code
_entity_poly.pdbx_strand_id
1 'polypeptide(L)'
;MPPKKEKKEHLAGDQANELIIDYLRQQNRPYSATDVSANLHNAVTKTAAAKILKELHEKGEIEGRASGKQIVYHAIQDPNDFASTEDLKAMDEKITGTKLKIVKVKAELKSLQGTLNTLKAAPTVSSLCETVGVLETEIQRLESSLKPIRAGPIKSISASEKAAMDVEYVRLETLLRRRKKTFKEFWGTICDGCGDLNPSDLWERLGLEGDP
;
A
#
# COMPACT_ATOMS: atom_id res chain seq x y z
N MET A 1 -9.69 21.70 23.05
CA MET A 1 -9.57 23.13 22.71
C MET A 1 -9.09 23.24 21.28
N PRO A 2 -9.73 24.02 20.40
CA PRO A 2 -9.18 24.28 19.07
C PRO A 2 -7.84 25.04 19.22
N PRO A 3 -6.81 24.72 18.42
CA PRO A 3 -5.48 25.32 18.56
C PRO A 3 -5.54 26.83 18.30
N LYS A 4 -4.94 27.60 19.21
CA LYS A 4 -4.76 29.06 19.07
C LYS A 4 -3.96 29.29 17.77
N LYS A 5 -4.57 29.97 16.79
CA LYS A 5 -3.86 30.49 15.62
C LYS A 5 -2.68 31.32 16.12
N GLU A 6 -1.47 30.91 15.77
CA GLU A 6 -0.25 31.70 15.99
C GLU A 6 -0.48 33.11 15.42
N LYS A 7 -0.33 34.13 16.27
CA LYS A 7 -0.41 35.52 15.84
C LYS A 7 0.87 35.80 15.05
N LYS A 8 0.76 35.81 13.72
CA LYS A 8 1.81 36.36 12.86
C LYS A 8 2.00 37.84 13.23
N GLU A 9 3.26 38.27 13.37
CA GLU A 9 3.59 39.68 13.58
C GLU A 9 3.03 40.52 12.44
N HIS A 10 2.41 41.64 12.79
CA HIS A 10 1.90 42.58 11.81
C HIS A 10 3.07 43.41 11.28
N LEU A 11 3.22 43.45 9.96
CA LEU A 11 4.16 44.33 9.30
C LEU A 11 3.67 45.77 9.43
N ALA A 12 4.59 46.69 9.70
CA ALA A 12 4.30 48.10 9.91
C ALA A 12 5.29 48.98 9.14
N GLY A 13 4.88 50.21 8.85
CA GLY A 13 5.70 51.20 8.15
C GLY A 13 6.02 50.81 6.71
N ASP A 14 7.21 51.15 6.24
CA ASP A 14 7.62 51.03 4.84
C ASP A 14 7.56 49.59 4.31
N GLN A 15 7.81 48.59 5.16
CA GLN A 15 7.69 47.17 4.82
C GLN A 15 6.27 46.77 4.43
N ALA A 16 5.27 47.37 5.08
CA ALA A 16 3.86 47.12 4.75
C ALA A 16 3.46 47.84 3.45
N ASN A 17 4.07 48.98 3.14
CA ASN A 17 3.86 49.71 1.88
C ASN A 17 4.40 48.91 0.70
N GLU A 18 5.67 48.50 0.76
CA GLU A 18 6.33 47.70 -0.27
C GLU A 18 5.57 46.41 -0.54
N LEU A 19 5.18 45.68 0.52
CA LEU A 19 4.42 44.44 0.39
C LEU A 19 3.08 44.64 -0.33
N ILE A 20 2.37 45.74 -0.06
CA ILE A 20 1.09 46.04 -0.72
C ILE A 20 1.31 46.39 -2.19
N ILE A 21 2.31 47.21 -2.51
CA ILE A 21 2.64 47.58 -3.90
C ILE A 21 3.03 46.34 -4.70
N ASP A 22 3.93 45.53 -4.17
CA ASP A 22 4.40 44.31 -4.82
C ASP A 22 3.26 43.32 -5.04
N TYR A 23 2.36 43.18 -4.05
CA TYR A 23 1.17 42.36 -4.18
C TYR A 23 0.25 42.87 -5.30
N LEU A 24 -0.05 44.18 -5.34
CA LEU A 24 -0.90 44.76 -6.38
C LEU A 24 -0.28 44.62 -7.78
N ARG A 25 1.04 44.77 -7.92
CA ARG A 25 1.76 44.59 -9.18
C ARG A 25 1.77 43.13 -9.63
N GLN A 26 2.05 42.21 -8.71
CA GLN A 26 2.11 40.78 -9.02
C GLN A 26 0.75 40.23 -9.44
N GLN A 27 -0.32 40.62 -8.75
CA GLN A 27 -1.67 40.14 -9.07
C GLN A 27 -2.30 40.89 -10.24
N ASN A 28 -1.89 42.14 -10.48
CA ASN A 28 -2.40 43.04 -11.52
C ASN A 28 -3.95 43.03 -11.61
N ARG A 29 -4.60 43.04 -10.44
CA ARG A 29 -6.07 42.98 -10.27
C ARG A 29 -6.52 44.05 -9.27
N PRO A 30 -7.70 44.68 -9.47
CA PRO A 30 -8.25 45.61 -8.50
C PRO A 30 -8.71 44.91 -7.21
N TYR A 31 -8.31 45.43 -6.05
CA TYR A 31 -8.68 44.89 -4.74
C TYR A 31 -9.14 45.98 -3.77
N SER A 32 -10.07 45.66 -2.87
CA SER A 32 -10.40 46.54 -1.74
C SER A 32 -9.38 46.40 -0.62
N ALA A 33 -9.35 47.35 0.32
CA ALA A 33 -8.51 47.25 1.52
C ALA A 33 -8.81 46.00 2.38
N THR A 34 -10.07 45.52 2.34
CA THR A 34 -10.45 44.28 3.04
C THR A 34 -9.82 43.07 2.33
N ASP A 35 -9.85 43.04 1.00
CA ASP A 35 -9.30 41.94 0.20
C ASP A 35 -7.78 41.90 0.31
N VAL A 36 -7.11 43.05 0.21
CA VAL A 36 -5.64 43.13 0.37
C VAL A 36 -5.21 42.57 1.73
N SER A 37 -5.86 43.00 2.82
CA SER A 37 -5.55 42.49 4.16
C SER A 37 -5.80 40.98 4.29
N ALA A 38 -6.90 40.48 3.71
CA ALA A 38 -7.23 39.06 3.74
C ALA A 38 -6.25 38.21 2.90
N ASN A 39 -5.90 38.66 1.70
CA ASN A 39 -4.99 37.98 0.77
C ASN A 39 -3.55 37.96 1.28
N LEU A 40 -3.14 39.01 2.00
CA LEU A 40 -1.88 39.05 2.74
C LEU A 40 -1.95 38.31 4.08
N HIS A 41 -2.98 37.51 4.32
CA HIS A 41 -3.19 36.71 5.53
C HIS A 41 -3.10 37.50 6.84
N ASN A 42 -3.60 38.74 6.85
CA ASN A 42 -3.50 39.72 7.94
C ASN A 42 -2.06 40.11 8.34
N ALA A 43 -1.06 39.88 7.48
CA ALA A 43 0.28 40.44 7.67
C ALA A 43 0.21 41.98 7.75
N VAL A 44 -0.69 42.59 6.98
CA VAL A 44 -1.13 43.97 7.16
C VAL A 44 -2.59 43.96 7.61
N THR A 45 -2.90 44.63 8.73
CA THR A 45 -4.27 44.70 9.25
C THR A 45 -5.18 45.47 8.31
N LYS A 46 -6.50 45.21 8.35
CA LYS A 46 -7.48 45.92 7.51
C LYS A 46 -7.40 47.44 7.64
N THR A 47 -7.24 47.94 8.87
CA THR A 47 -7.12 49.37 9.14
C THR A 47 -5.82 49.95 8.57
N ALA A 48 -4.70 49.23 8.75
CA ALA A 48 -3.42 49.64 8.18
C ALA A 48 -3.45 49.62 6.65
N ALA A 49 -3.98 48.56 6.04
CA ALA A 49 -4.11 48.44 4.58
C ALA A 49 -4.99 49.57 4.01
N ALA A 50 -6.11 49.92 4.65
CA ALA A 50 -6.95 51.04 4.22
C ALA A 50 -6.21 52.38 4.26
N LYS A 51 -5.40 52.62 5.30
CA LYS A 51 -4.58 53.82 5.43
C LYS A 51 -3.48 53.86 4.35
N ILE A 52 -2.72 52.78 4.23
CA ILE A 52 -1.60 52.66 3.28
C ILE A 52 -2.09 52.81 1.84
N LEU A 53 -3.15 52.10 1.45
CA LEU A 53 -3.69 52.20 0.08
C LEU A 53 -4.17 53.61 -0.25
N LYS A 54 -4.76 54.31 0.73
CA LYS A 54 -5.16 55.71 0.55
C LYS A 54 -3.94 56.61 0.36
N GLU A 55 -2.92 56.47 1.20
CA GLU A 55 -1.67 57.24 1.09
C GLU A 55 -0.93 56.96 -0.23
N LEU A 56 -0.84 55.70 -0.66
CA LEU A 56 -0.22 55.31 -1.93
C LEU A 56 -0.99 55.87 -3.14
N HIS A 57 -2.31 55.94 -3.05
CA HIS A 57 -3.13 56.58 -4.07
C HIS A 57 -2.92 58.09 -4.12
N GLU A 58 -2.88 58.76 -2.96
CA GLU A 58 -2.59 60.20 -2.86
C GLU A 58 -1.18 60.55 -3.38
N LYS A 59 -0.20 59.66 -3.19
CA LYS A 59 1.15 59.78 -3.75
C LYS A 59 1.22 59.49 -5.26
N GLY A 60 0.15 58.98 -5.87
CA GLY A 60 0.13 58.60 -7.28
C GLY A 60 0.94 57.35 -7.61
N GLU A 61 1.22 56.48 -6.63
CA GLU A 61 1.92 55.21 -6.85
C GLU A 61 0.97 54.07 -7.26
N ILE A 62 -0.31 54.20 -6.89
CA ILE A 62 -1.39 53.29 -7.27
C ILE A 62 -2.64 54.09 -7.66
N GLU A 63 -3.54 53.47 -8.40
CA GLU A 63 -4.81 54.09 -8.78
C GLU A 63 -5.97 53.52 -7.95
N GLY A 64 -6.87 54.41 -7.53
CA GLY A 64 -8.03 54.12 -6.72
C GLY A 64 -9.32 54.49 -7.46
N ARG A 65 -10.28 53.57 -7.53
CA ARG A 65 -11.58 53.80 -8.17
C ARG A 65 -12.70 53.41 -7.22
N ALA A 66 -13.74 54.23 -7.17
CA ALA A 66 -14.94 53.92 -6.42
C ALA A 66 -15.70 52.76 -7.08
N SER A 67 -16.01 51.73 -6.29
CA SER A 67 -16.82 50.58 -6.67
C SER A 67 -17.96 50.43 -5.67
N GLY A 68 -19.08 51.07 -5.99
CA GLY A 68 -20.23 51.18 -5.09
C GLY A 68 -19.88 51.90 -3.78
N LYS A 69 -19.95 51.18 -2.65
CA LYS A 69 -19.66 51.71 -1.31
C LYS A 69 -18.18 51.61 -0.90
N GLN A 70 -17.35 50.98 -1.71
CA GLN A 70 -15.94 50.72 -1.41
C GLN A 70 -15.04 51.35 -2.47
N ILE A 71 -13.76 51.54 -2.15
CA ILE A 71 -12.73 51.91 -3.11
C ILE A 71 -11.90 50.66 -3.41
N VAL A 72 -11.68 50.39 -4.69
CA VAL A 72 -10.76 49.36 -5.15
C VAL A 72 -9.50 50.02 -5.67
N TYR A 73 -8.35 49.43 -5.36
CA TYR A 73 -7.05 49.92 -5.73
C TYR A 73 -6.36 48.92 -6.67
N HIS A 74 -5.63 49.43 -7.65
CA HIS A 74 -4.84 48.63 -8.57
C HIS A 74 -3.51 49.29 -8.88
N ALA A 75 -2.54 48.49 -9.32
CA ALA A 75 -1.27 49.02 -9.84
C ALA A 75 -1.53 49.87 -11.10
N ILE A 76 -0.75 50.94 -11.26
CA ILE A 76 -0.80 51.78 -12.46
C ILE A 76 -0.25 50.98 -13.64
N GLN A 77 -0.97 51.02 -14.76
CA GLN A 77 -0.57 50.40 -16.02
C GLN A 77 -0.09 51.48 -16.98
N ASP A 78 1.02 51.23 -17.67
CA ASP A 78 1.54 52.17 -18.68
C ASP A 78 0.66 52.10 -19.95
N PRO A 79 0.02 53.21 -20.36
CA PRO A 79 -0.78 53.26 -21.58
C PRO A 79 0.04 53.18 -22.88
N ASN A 80 1.36 53.10 -22.81
CA ASN A 80 2.21 52.84 -23.98
C ASN A 80 2.77 51.41 -23.98
N ASP A 81 2.55 50.64 -22.91
CA ASP A 81 2.98 49.24 -22.80
C ASP A 81 1.93 48.30 -23.42
N PHE A 82 1.74 48.46 -24.73
CA PHE A 82 0.90 47.59 -25.53
C PHE A 82 1.75 46.82 -26.54
N ALA A 83 1.60 45.49 -26.54
CA ALA A 83 2.22 44.64 -27.55
C ALA A 83 1.54 44.84 -28.92
N SER A 84 2.31 44.85 -30.00
CA SER A 84 1.76 44.87 -31.35
C SER A 84 1.04 43.56 -31.68
N THR A 85 0.22 43.56 -32.73
CA THR A 85 -0.46 42.34 -33.20
C THR A 85 0.51 41.23 -33.59
N GLU A 86 1.67 41.60 -34.12
CA GLU A 86 2.77 40.72 -34.50
C GLU A 86 3.45 40.14 -33.25
N ASP A 87 3.70 40.98 -32.23
CA ASP A 87 4.28 40.53 -30.97
C ASP A 87 3.35 39.55 -30.24
N LEU A 88 2.05 39.83 -30.20
CA LEU A 88 1.06 38.93 -29.59
C LEU A 88 1.03 37.57 -30.30
N LYS A 89 1.05 37.54 -31.64
CA LYS A 89 1.14 36.29 -32.40
C LYS A 89 2.43 35.53 -32.08
N ALA A 90 3.57 36.21 -32.03
CA ALA A 90 4.85 35.59 -31.69
C ALA A 90 4.87 35.04 -30.24
N MET A 91 4.21 35.72 -29.30
CA MET A 91 4.03 35.22 -27.94
C MET A 91 3.14 33.97 -27.91
N ASP A 92 2.03 33.95 -28.65
CA ASP A 92 1.14 32.79 -28.75
C ASP A 92 1.84 31.57 -29.36
N GLU A 93 2.65 31.76 -30.39
CA GLU A 93 3.50 30.72 -30.97
C GLU A 93 4.52 30.18 -29.95
N LYS A 94 5.14 31.06 -29.16
CA LYS A 94 6.04 30.63 -28.06
C LYS A 94 5.30 29.87 -26.96
N ILE A 95 4.11 30.32 -26.58
CA ILE A 95 3.26 29.68 -25.57
C ILE A 95 2.86 28.28 -26.03
N THR A 96 2.36 28.16 -27.26
CA THR A 96 1.95 26.87 -27.84
C THR A 96 3.14 25.93 -27.98
N GLY A 97 4.27 26.40 -28.51
CA GLY A 97 5.51 25.63 -28.61
C GLY A 97 6.02 25.15 -27.24
N THR A 98 5.97 26.00 -26.22
CA THR A 98 6.39 25.65 -24.86
C THR A 98 5.44 24.64 -24.22
N LYS A 99 4.12 24.79 -24.41
CA LYS A 99 3.12 23.80 -23.96
C LYS A 99 3.37 22.42 -24.58
N LEU A 100 3.66 22.36 -25.88
CA LEU A 100 4.01 21.10 -26.55
C LEU A 100 5.28 20.46 -25.98
N LYS A 101 6.32 21.26 -25.73
CA LYS A 101 7.56 20.79 -25.07
C LYS A 101 7.28 20.22 -23.68
N ILE A 102 6.43 20.87 -22.88
CA ILE A 102 6.04 20.38 -21.55
C ILE A 102 5.35 19.01 -21.65
N VAL A 103 4.42 18.84 -22.59
CA VAL A 103 3.73 17.55 -22.80
C VAL A 103 4.74 16.46 -23.17
N LYS A 104 5.65 16.75 -24.10
CA LYS A 104 6.69 15.80 -24.53
C LYS A 104 7.59 15.37 -23.36
N VAL A 105 8.17 16.34 -22.64
CA VAL A 105 9.08 16.05 -21.52
C VAL A 105 8.36 15.31 -20.39
N LYS A 106 7.10 15.64 -20.09
CA LYS A 106 6.31 14.89 -19.09
C LYS A 106 6.07 13.43 -19.51
N ALA A 107 5.83 13.17 -20.79
CA ALA A 107 5.67 11.81 -21.30
C ALA A 107 6.98 11.01 -21.20
N GLU A 108 8.11 11.63 -21.58
CA GLU A 108 9.44 11.04 -21.45
C GLU A 108 9.79 10.73 -19.99
N LEU A 109 9.54 11.67 -19.08
CA LEU A 109 9.75 11.48 -17.63
C LEU A 109 8.93 10.30 -17.11
N LYS A 110 7.64 10.21 -17.48
CA LYS A 110 6.78 9.09 -17.06
C LYS A 110 7.33 7.75 -17.55
N SER A 111 7.79 7.70 -18.80
CA SER A 111 8.40 6.50 -19.38
C SER A 111 9.67 6.09 -18.62
N LEU A 112 10.61 7.03 -18.43
CA LEU A 112 11.86 6.79 -17.70
C LEU A 112 11.62 6.38 -16.26
N GLN A 113 10.65 6.98 -15.58
CA GLN A 113 10.28 6.60 -14.22
C GLN A 113 9.74 5.18 -14.17
N GLY A 114 8.95 4.76 -15.17
CA GLY A 114 8.49 3.39 -15.33
C GLY A 114 9.66 2.41 -15.44
N THR A 115 10.59 2.68 -16.37
CA THR A 115 11.81 1.87 -16.55
C THR A 115 12.64 1.81 -15.27
N LEU A 116 12.88 2.94 -14.61
CA LEU A 116 13.62 3.00 -13.36
C LEU A 116 12.98 2.14 -12.26
N ASN A 117 11.65 2.21 -12.11
CA ASN A 117 10.93 1.44 -11.11
C ASN A 117 11.03 -0.07 -11.39
N THR A 118 10.94 -0.49 -12.66
CA THR A 118 11.16 -1.89 -13.05
C THR A 118 12.57 -2.36 -12.73
N LEU A 119 13.59 -1.56 -13.05
CA LEU A 119 14.99 -1.89 -12.74
C LEU A 119 15.25 -1.96 -11.24
N LYS A 120 14.67 -1.06 -10.44
CA LYS A 120 14.82 -1.04 -8.98
C LYS A 120 14.06 -2.17 -8.27
N ALA A 121 13.02 -2.74 -8.89
CA ALA A 121 12.30 -3.87 -8.35
C ALA A 121 13.11 -5.18 -8.44
N ALA A 122 14.05 -5.27 -9.38
CA ALA A 122 14.96 -6.40 -9.46
C ALA A 122 16.05 -6.29 -8.38
N PRO A 123 16.39 -7.38 -7.67
CA PRO A 123 17.54 -7.40 -6.76
C PRO A 123 18.83 -7.14 -7.54
N THR A 124 19.80 -6.52 -6.86
CA THR A 124 21.12 -6.30 -7.46
C THR A 124 21.84 -7.62 -7.67
N VAL A 125 22.77 -7.66 -8.62
CA VAL A 125 23.59 -8.85 -8.89
C VAL A 125 24.33 -9.33 -7.63
N SER A 126 24.86 -8.40 -6.83
CA SER A 126 25.50 -8.73 -5.54
C SER A 126 24.54 -9.43 -4.56
N SER A 127 23.33 -8.87 -4.38
CA SER A 127 22.32 -9.45 -3.49
C SER A 127 21.83 -10.81 -3.98
N LEU A 128 21.72 -11.00 -5.30
CA LEU A 128 21.44 -12.31 -5.90
C LEU A 128 22.54 -13.32 -5.59
N CYS A 129 23.82 -12.94 -5.77
CA CYS A 129 24.95 -13.82 -5.46
C CYS A 129 24.98 -14.22 -3.98
N GLU A 130 24.74 -13.28 -3.07
CA GLU A 130 24.62 -13.55 -1.63
C GLU A 130 23.47 -14.52 -1.34
N THR A 131 22.30 -14.28 -1.92
CA THR A 131 21.11 -15.14 -1.75
C THR A 131 21.37 -16.56 -2.26
N VAL A 132 22.02 -16.69 -3.42
CA VAL A 132 22.42 -17.98 -3.98
C VAL A 132 23.36 -18.72 -3.03
N GLY A 133 24.40 -18.05 -2.52
CA GLY A 133 25.33 -18.67 -1.57
C GLY A 133 24.63 -19.13 -0.27
N VAL A 134 23.68 -18.35 0.25
CA VAL A 134 22.87 -18.74 1.41
C VAL A 134 22.00 -19.96 1.10
N LEU A 135 21.34 -19.99 -0.06
CA LEU A 135 20.50 -21.11 -0.46
C LEU A 135 21.32 -22.39 -0.71
N GLU A 136 22.50 -22.29 -1.33
CA GLU A 136 23.40 -23.43 -1.55
C GLU A 136 23.90 -24.02 -0.23
N THR A 137 24.29 -23.18 0.73
CA THR A 137 24.70 -23.66 2.06
C THR A 137 23.55 -24.32 2.82
N GLU A 138 22.33 -23.78 2.70
CA GLU A 138 21.14 -24.40 3.31
C GLU A 138 20.78 -25.73 2.66
N ILE A 139 20.87 -25.85 1.32
CA ILE A 139 20.70 -27.11 0.61
C ILE A 139 21.71 -28.14 1.12
N GLN A 140 22.99 -27.78 1.20
CA GLN A 140 24.03 -28.69 1.71
C GLN A 140 23.74 -29.13 3.16
N ARG A 141 23.28 -28.20 4.02
CA ARG A 141 22.92 -28.50 5.41
C ARG A 141 21.74 -29.47 5.49
N LEU A 142 20.67 -29.23 4.74
CA LEU A 142 19.50 -30.11 4.69
C LEU A 142 19.84 -31.48 4.12
N GLU A 143 20.62 -31.54 3.04
CA GLU A 143 21.08 -32.80 2.46
C GLU A 143 21.96 -33.60 3.43
N SER A 144 22.89 -32.94 4.12
CA SER A 144 23.73 -33.60 5.12
C SER A 144 22.92 -34.19 6.28
N SER A 145 21.83 -33.51 6.67
CA SER A 145 20.90 -33.98 7.70
C SER A 145 20.01 -35.13 7.19
N LEU A 146 19.61 -35.11 5.92
CA LEU A 146 18.80 -36.16 5.30
C LEU A 146 19.57 -37.44 5.02
N LYS A 147 20.87 -37.35 4.68
CA LYS A 147 21.73 -38.52 4.39
C LYS A 147 21.66 -39.61 5.48
N PRO A 148 21.90 -39.34 6.77
CA PRO A 148 21.83 -40.37 7.81
C PRO A 148 20.41 -40.90 8.03
N ILE A 149 19.37 -40.06 7.89
CA ILE A 149 17.97 -40.47 8.02
C ILE A 149 17.59 -41.47 6.92
N ARG A 150 18.06 -41.23 5.68
CA ARG A 150 17.84 -42.13 4.54
C ARG A 150 18.71 -43.38 4.57
N ALA A 151 19.90 -43.30 5.15
CA ALA A 151 20.84 -44.43 5.27
C ALA A 151 20.54 -45.34 6.48
N GLY A 152 19.68 -44.92 7.40
CA GLY A 152 19.27 -45.73 8.54
C GLY A 152 18.54 -47.03 8.14
N PRO A 153 18.50 -48.03 9.02
CA PRO A 153 17.88 -49.34 8.72
C PRO A 153 16.35 -49.28 8.60
N ILE A 154 15.73 -48.18 9.06
CA ILE A 154 14.28 -47.97 9.02
C ILE A 154 13.92 -47.17 7.76
N LYS A 155 13.25 -47.83 6.82
CA LYS A 155 12.74 -47.17 5.60
C LYS A 155 11.68 -46.15 6.00
N SER A 156 11.92 -44.88 5.66
CA SER A 156 10.94 -43.83 5.84
C SER A 156 9.74 -44.08 4.91
N ILE A 157 8.53 -44.09 5.46
CA ILE A 157 7.28 -44.19 4.70
C ILE A 157 6.70 -42.80 4.47
N SER A 158 6.08 -42.59 3.33
CA SER A 158 5.33 -41.37 3.04
C SER A 158 4.06 -41.29 3.89
N ALA A 159 3.54 -40.08 4.08
CA ALA A 159 2.27 -39.88 4.78
C ALA A 159 1.11 -40.62 4.09
N SER A 160 1.15 -40.71 2.75
CA SER A 160 0.15 -41.45 1.96
C SER A 160 0.21 -42.95 2.20
N GLU A 161 1.40 -43.54 2.23
CA GLU A 161 1.57 -44.98 2.51
C GLU A 161 1.14 -45.31 3.93
N LYS A 162 1.47 -44.46 4.92
CA LYS A 162 1.00 -44.64 6.30
C LYS A 162 -0.52 -44.62 6.38
N ALA A 163 -1.18 -43.64 5.74
CA ALA A 163 -2.63 -43.55 5.74
C ALA A 163 -3.29 -44.78 5.10
N ALA A 164 -2.71 -45.32 4.02
CA ALA A 164 -3.20 -46.56 3.40
C ALA A 164 -3.04 -47.76 4.34
N MET A 165 -1.92 -47.87 5.05
CA MET A 165 -1.72 -48.92 6.06
C MET A 165 -2.71 -48.80 7.22
N ASP A 166 -2.98 -47.59 7.71
CA ASP A 166 -3.94 -47.35 8.80
C ASP A 166 -5.36 -47.78 8.38
N VAL A 167 -5.77 -47.47 7.14
CA VAL A 167 -7.06 -47.93 6.58
C VAL A 167 -7.13 -49.45 6.51
N GLU A 168 -6.08 -50.10 6.00
CA GLU A 168 -6.04 -51.57 5.92
C GLU A 168 -6.02 -52.23 7.30
N TYR A 169 -5.31 -51.64 8.26
CA TYR A 169 -5.29 -52.10 9.64
C TYR A 169 -6.70 -52.10 10.24
N VAL A 170 -7.42 -50.98 10.13
CA VAL A 170 -8.80 -50.85 10.62
C VAL A 170 -9.73 -51.84 9.92
N ARG A 171 -9.56 -52.05 8.61
CA ARG A 171 -10.34 -53.01 7.82
C ARG A 171 -10.12 -54.44 8.33
N LEU A 172 -8.86 -54.85 8.51
CA LEU A 172 -8.50 -56.18 8.99
C LEU A 172 -8.97 -56.42 10.43
N GLU A 173 -8.83 -55.42 11.30
CA GLU A 173 -9.31 -55.50 12.68
C GLU A 173 -10.83 -55.67 12.75
N THR A 174 -11.58 -54.89 11.96
CA THR A 174 -13.04 -54.99 11.87
C THR A 174 -13.47 -56.38 11.40
N LEU A 175 -12.77 -56.90 10.38
CA LEU A 175 -13.03 -58.22 9.82
C LEU A 175 -12.72 -59.33 10.83
N LEU A 176 -11.62 -59.22 11.59
CA LEU A 176 -11.28 -60.15 12.67
C LEU A 176 -12.37 -60.15 13.75
N ARG A 177 -12.81 -58.97 14.22
CA ARG A 177 -13.87 -58.84 15.23
C ARG A 177 -15.17 -59.49 14.76
N ARG A 178 -15.58 -59.23 13.51
CA ARG A 178 -16.78 -59.84 12.92
C ARG A 178 -16.65 -61.36 12.83
N ARG A 179 -15.52 -61.87 12.33
CA ARG A 179 -15.27 -63.32 12.25
C ARG A 179 -15.32 -63.99 13.61
N LYS A 180 -14.68 -63.40 14.63
CA LYS A 180 -14.75 -63.90 16.01
C LYS A 180 -16.17 -63.92 16.55
N LYS A 181 -16.95 -62.85 16.30
CA LYS A 181 -18.35 -62.78 16.73
C LYS A 181 -19.18 -63.89 16.08
N THR A 182 -19.14 -63.99 14.75
CA THR A 182 -19.86 -65.01 13.99
C THR A 182 -19.45 -66.42 14.42
N PHE A 183 -18.16 -66.66 14.62
CA PHE A 183 -17.67 -67.93 15.11
C PHE A 183 -18.23 -68.27 16.50
N LYS A 184 -18.23 -67.33 17.45
CA LYS A 184 -18.82 -67.54 18.79
C LYS A 184 -20.33 -67.78 18.73
N GLU A 185 -21.06 -67.10 17.85
CA GLU A 185 -22.50 -67.33 17.62
C GLU A 185 -22.76 -68.76 17.07
N PHE A 186 -21.96 -69.20 16.09
CA PHE A 186 -22.03 -70.58 15.58
C PHE A 186 -21.64 -71.60 16.65
N TRP A 187 -20.58 -71.32 17.41
CA TRP A 187 -20.12 -72.19 18.50
C TRP A 187 -21.21 -72.36 19.56
N GLY A 188 -21.85 -71.27 19.99
CA GLY A 188 -22.98 -71.32 20.93
C GLY A 188 -24.12 -72.19 20.40
N THR A 189 -24.48 -72.04 19.12
CA THR A 189 -25.52 -72.86 18.49
C THR A 189 -25.16 -74.35 18.47
N ILE A 190 -23.89 -74.69 18.22
CA ILE A 190 -23.40 -76.07 18.26
C ILE A 190 -23.48 -76.61 19.69
N CYS A 191 -23.01 -75.85 20.68
CA CYS A 191 -23.08 -76.24 22.09
C CYS A 191 -24.53 -76.47 22.55
N ASP A 192 -25.46 -75.59 22.17
CA ASP A 192 -26.88 -75.71 22.51
C ASP A 192 -27.54 -76.96 21.88
N GLY A 193 -27.07 -77.38 20.70
CA GLY A 193 -27.54 -78.59 20.01
C GLY A 193 -26.88 -79.90 20.44
N CYS A 194 -25.80 -79.82 21.22
CA CYS A 194 -24.94 -80.96 21.55
C CYS A 194 -25.27 -81.64 22.90
N GLY A 195 -26.54 -81.73 23.33
CA GLY A 195 -26.96 -82.62 24.44
C GLY A 195 -26.02 -82.64 25.67
N ASP A 196 -25.63 -83.85 26.12
CA ASP A 196 -24.77 -84.06 27.31
C ASP A 196 -23.26 -83.91 27.06
N LEU A 197 -22.81 -83.44 25.88
CA LEU A 197 -21.38 -83.25 25.60
C LEU A 197 -20.88 -81.94 26.20
N ASN A 198 -19.80 -82.02 26.98
CA ASN A 198 -19.12 -80.85 27.54
C ASN A 198 -18.49 -79.99 26.41
N PRO A 199 -18.84 -78.69 26.30
CA PRO A 199 -18.29 -77.78 25.29
C PRO A 199 -16.75 -77.71 25.26
N SER A 200 -16.09 -77.83 26.41
CA SER A 200 -14.62 -77.77 26.49
C SER A 200 -13.97 -78.98 25.81
N ASP A 201 -14.53 -80.18 26.03
CA ASP A 201 -14.00 -81.42 25.45
C ASP A 201 -14.20 -81.45 23.93
N LEU A 202 -15.29 -80.83 23.44
CA LEU A 202 -15.55 -80.67 22.01
C LEU A 202 -14.59 -79.66 21.37
N TRP A 203 -14.26 -78.56 22.06
CA TRP A 203 -13.30 -77.54 21.60
C TRP A 203 -11.90 -78.13 21.37
N GLU A 204 -11.43 -78.93 22.33
CA GLU A 204 -10.13 -79.61 22.25
C GLU A 204 -10.14 -80.70 21.16
N ARG A 205 -11.22 -81.49 21.06
CA ARG A 205 -11.38 -82.51 19.99
C ARG A 205 -11.35 -81.92 18.58
N LEU A 206 -11.87 -80.71 18.40
CA LEU A 206 -11.86 -80.00 17.12
C LEU A 206 -10.53 -79.29 16.84
N GLY A 207 -9.57 -79.33 17.78
CA GLY A 207 -8.26 -78.72 17.64
C GLY A 207 -8.30 -77.18 17.58
N LEU A 208 -9.29 -76.57 18.25
CA LEU A 208 -9.44 -75.11 18.26
C LEU A 208 -8.47 -74.50 19.28
N GLU A 209 -7.70 -73.50 18.83
CA GLU A 209 -6.76 -72.76 19.66
C GLU A 209 -7.40 -71.50 20.26
N GLY A 210 -7.12 -71.21 21.53
CA GLY A 210 -7.67 -70.08 22.28
C GLY A 210 -8.74 -70.50 23.30
N ASP A 211 -9.31 -69.51 23.99
CA ASP A 211 -10.37 -69.69 25.00
C ASP A 211 -11.76 -69.69 24.30
N PRO A 212 -12.69 -70.60 24.65
CA PRO A 212 -14.05 -70.65 24.08
C PRO A 212 -14.80 -69.30 24.03
#